data_AF-A0A1B9IJP4-F1
#
_entry.id   AF-A0A1B9IJP4-F1
#
_cell.length_a   1.000
_cell.length_b   1.000
_cell.length_c   1.000
_cell.angle_alpha   90.00
_cell.angle_beta   90.00
_cell.angle_gamma   90.00
#
_symmetry.space_group_name_H-M   'P 1'
#
loop_
_entity.id
_entity.type
_entity.pdbx_description
1 polymer ?
#
loop_
_entity_poly.entity_id
_entity_poly.type
_entity_poly.pdbx_seq_one_letter_code
_entity_poly.pdbx_strand_id
1 'polypeptide(L)'
;MLCFEHLVTPLLIGKSLKVSFFNPFRRARVERDEGEIVIQVKWGRERFNIPIPSPSLTPLSTLLATLSSQTSLPLDQLKLIYKGAVLKDPSLTISSYGIEDGSTLVLVGKGGPVPSAPPSSSSVAKPNGVGVKKNKQPETDQESVLVSWISNLVESVLNPLIPSIVTFISQTDPNATNKPKHIPPFEVLQKEHARLSELLLKGLLDLDGVQIPQSDWTNARNERKLGVKKIQEQLNRVDAAWGERKRLVG
;
A
#
# COMPACT_ATOMS: atom_id res chain seq x y z
N MET A 1 -27.53 29.84 -66.00
CA MET A 1 -28.16 28.86 -66.92
C MET A 1 -28.02 27.50 -66.24
N LEU A 2 -28.82 27.19 -65.22
CA LEU A 2 -30.21 26.70 -65.22
C LEU A 2 -30.38 25.35 -65.93
N CYS A 3 -30.70 24.31 -65.13
CA CYS A 3 -31.74 23.25 -65.27
C CYS A 3 -31.45 22.15 -64.21
N PHE A 4 -32.18 21.93 -63.10
CA PHE A 4 -33.56 21.37 -62.91
C PHE A 4 -33.73 20.03 -63.65
N GLU A 5 -34.19 18.86 -63.14
CA GLU A 5 -34.98 18.42 -61.95
C GLU A 5 -35.04 16.87 -61.88
N HIS A 6 -35.41 16.35 -60.68
CA HIS A 6 -36.21 15.14 -60.33
C HIS A 6 -35.96 13.76 -60.99
N LEU A 7 -36.02 12.60 -60.33
CA LEU A 7 -36.99 12.03 -59.36
C LEU A 7 -36.38 10.66 -58.92
N VAL A 8 -36.38 10.16 -57.70
CA VAL A 8 -37.41 9.28 -57.07
C VAL A 8 -36.75 8.67 -55.81
N THR A 9 -37.41 8.78 -54.65
CA THR A 9 -37.18 7.94 -53.47
C THR A 9 -37.92 6.59 -53.62
N PRO A 10 -37.40 5.50 -53.05
CA PRO A 10 -38.20 4.89 -52.00
C PRO A 10 -37.42 4.39 -50.77
N LEU A 11 -38.13 4.56 -49.66
CA LEU A 11 -38.08 3.94 -48.34
C LEU A 11 -37.56 2.48 -48.33
N LEU A 12 -36.54 2.19 -47.52
CA LEU A 12 -36.41 0.88 -46.85
C LEU A 12 -35.96 1.05 -45.41
N ILE A 13 -36.82 0.56 -44.52
CA ILE A 13 -36.67 0.45 -43.07
C ILE A 13 -35.64 -0.64 -42.77
N GLY A 14 -34.51 -0.27 -42.18
CA GLY A 14 -33.53 -1.20 -41.63
C GLY A 14 -33.30 -0.90 -40.15
N LYS A 15 -33.98 -1.63 -39.27
CA LYS A 15 -33.76 -1.59 -37.82
C LYS A 15 -32.32 -2.03 -37.54
N SER A 16 -31.44 -1.09 -37.20
CA SER A 16 -30.11 -1.42 -36.67
C SER A 16 -30.25 -1.81 -35.20
N LEU A 17 -30.47 -3.10 -34.96
CA LEU A 17 -30.12 -3.73 -33.70
C LEU A 17 -28.58 -3.69 -33.62
N LYS A 18 -28.03 -2.69 -32.92
CA LYS A 18 -26.65 -2.74 -32.46
C LYS A 18 -26.58 -3.83 -31.40
N VAL A 19 -26.32 -5.05 -31.87
CA VAL A 19 -25.94 -6.19 -31.06
C VAL A 19 -24.76 -5.75 -30.20
N SER A 20 -25.01 -5.67 -28.90
CA SER A 20 -24.03 -5.38 -27.87
C SER A 20 -22.80 -6.25 -28.12
N PHE A 21 -21.66 -5.60 -28.37
CA PHE A 21 -20.37 -6.26 -28.49
C PHE A 21 -20.18 -7.21 -27.30
N PHE A 22 -20.18 -8.50 -27.61
CA PHE A 22 -20.03 -9.59 -26.68
C PHE A 22 -18.59 -9.54 -26.17
N ASN A 23 -18.40 -8.89 -25.03
CA ASN A 23 -17.11 -8.82 -24.34
C ASN A 23 -16.73 -10.26 -23.92
N PRO A 24 -15.68 -10.86 -24.49
CA PRO A 24 -15.32 -12.26 -24.24
C PRO A 24 -14.88 -12.51 -22.78
N PHE A 25 -14.69 -11.46 -21.99
CA PHE A 25 -14.35 -11.54 -20.57
C PHE A 25 -15.56 -11.73 -19.63
N ARG A 26 -16.82 -11.77 -20.12
CA ARG A 26 -17.96 -12.09 -19.22
C ARG A 26 -17.93 -13.54 -18.75
N ARG A 27 -17.55 -14.51 -19.59
CA ARG A 27 -17.53 -15.94 -19.23
C ARG A 27 -16.48 -16.25 -18.14
N ALA A 28 -15.27 -15.72 -18.29
CA ALA A 28 -14.20 -15.91 -17.31
C ALA A 28 -14.40 -15.17 -15.97
N ARG A 29 -15.38 -14.25 -15.89
CA ARG A 29 -15.73 -13.57 -14.64
C ARG A 29 -16.79 -14.36 -13.85
N VAL A 30 -17.74 -14.99 -14.53
CA VAL A 30 -18.76 -15.86 -13.93
C VAL A 30 -18.17 -17.19 -13.43
N GLU A 31 -17.11 -17.70 -14.05
CA GLU A 31 -16.48 -18.97 -13.63
C GLU A 31 -15.55 -18.81 -12.40
N ARG A 32 -15.15 -17.58 -12.05
CA ARG A 32 -14.47 -17.27 -10.78
C ARG A 32 -15.44 -16.91 -9.64
N ASP A 33 -16.74 -16.75 -9.93
CA ASP A 33 -17.76 -16.36 -8.94
C ASP A 33 -18.14 -17.51 -7.97
N GLU A 34 -17.57 -18.70 -8.12
CA GLU A 34 -17.72 -19.84 -7.18
C GLU A 34 -16.54 -19.97 -6.20
N GLY A 35 -15.54 -19.08 -6.28
CA GLY A 35 -14.45 -19.06 -5.32
C GLY A 35 -14.90 -18.43 -4.00
N GLU A 36 -14.67 -19.12 -2.89
CA GLU A 36 -14.70 -18.52 -1.57
C GLU A 36 -13.74 -17.32 -1.55
N ILE A 37 -14.27 -16.11 -1.33
CA ILE A 37 -13.44 -14.91 -1.18
C ILE A 37 -13.31 -14.55 0.29
N VAL A 38 -12.14 -14.10 0.71
CA VAL A 38 -11.93 -13.62 2.08
C VAL A 38 -11.87 -12.10 2.07
N ILE A 39 -12.83 -11.47 2.73
CA ILE A 39 -12.84 -10.01 2.90
C ILE A 39 -12.35 -9.63 4.28
N GLN A 40 -11.67 -8.49 4.38
CA GLN A 40 -11.20 -7.93 5.64
C GLN A 40 -12.13 -6.81 6.09
N VAL A 41 -12.80 -6.98 7.22
CA VAL A 41 -13.66 -5.94 7.80
C VAL A 41 -12.96 -5.33 9.00
N LYS A 42 -12.63 -4.04 8.91
CA LYS A 42 -11.98 -3.29 9.99
C LYS A 42 -13.02 -2.59 10.85
N TRP A 43 -13.05 -2.88 12.15
CA TRP A 43 -13.90 -2.21 13.13
C TRP A 43 -13.03 -1.58 14.23
N GLY A 44 -12.92 -0.25 14.24
CA GLY A 44 -12.02 0.44 15.16
C GLY A 44 -10.56 0.00 15.00
N ARG A 45 -10.05 -0.74 15.99
CA ARG A 45 -8.69 -1.33 16.00
C ARG A 45 -8.65 -2.80 15.57
N GLU A 46 -9.80 -3.47 15.52
CA GLU A 46 -9.94 -4.89 15.19
C GLU A 46 -10.13 -5.09 13.67
N ARG A 47 -9.75 -6.28 13.21
CA ARG A 47 -9.91 -6.72 11.82
C ARG A 47 -10.46 -8.14 11.82
N PHE A 48 -11.58 -8.32 11.14
CA PHE A 48 -12.22 -9.62 10.96
C PHE A 48 -11.99 -10.09 9.53
N ASN A 49 -11.55 -11.33 9.38
CA ASN A 49 -11.51 -12.00 8.07
C ASN A 49 -12.80 -12.78 7.92
N ILE A 50 -13.67 -12.34 7.02
CA ILE A 50 -14.95 -12.99 6.76
C ILE A 50 -14.83 -13.78 5.46
N PRO A 51 -14.88 -15.12 5.50
CA PRO A 51 -15.02 -15.92 4.30
C PRO A 51 -16.43 -15.74 3.73
N ILE A 52 -16.51 -15.47 2.44
CA ILE A 52 -17.75 -15.37 1.68
C ILE A 52 -17.72 -16.50 0.64
N PRO A 53 -18.56 -17.54 0.79
CA PRO A 53 -18.52 -18.71 -0.08
C PRO A 53 -18.97 -18.41 -1.52
N SER A 54 -19.74 -17.34 -1.75
CA SER A 54 -20.19 -16.96 -3.10
C SER A 54 -20.43 -15.44 -3.19
N PRO A 55 -19.50 -14.65 -3.72
CA PRO A 55 -19.61 -13.18 -3.73
C PRO A 55 -20.70 -12.64 -4.67
N SER A 56 -21.03 -13.40 -5.72
CA SER A 56 -22.07 -13.05 -6.70
C SER A 56 -23.48 -13.23 -6.16
N LEU A 57 -23.70 -14.19 -5.26
CA LEU A 57 -25.01 -14.55 -4.72
C LEU A 57 -25.24 -13.98 -3.32
N THR A 58 -24.18 -13.81 -2.53
CA THR A 58 -24.30 -13.35 -1.14
C THR A 58 -24.73 -11.87 -1.12
N PRO A 59 -25.92 -11.55 -0.58
CA PRO A 59 -26.35 -10.18 -0.43
C PRO A 59 -25.57 -9.52 0.70
N LEU A 60 -25.44 -8.19 0.64
CA LEU A 60 -24.82 -7.41 1.69
C LEU A 60 -25.51 -7.66 3.05
N SER A 61 -26.83 -7.88 3.07
CA SER A 61 -27.59 -8.21 4.29
C SER A 61 -27.03 -9.40 5.07
N THR A 62 -26.61 -10.47 4.39
CA THR A 62 -26.00 -11.65 5.03
C THR A 62 -24.67 -11.28 5.69
N LEU A 63 -23.85 -10.48 5.00
CA LEU A 63 -22.61 -9.97 5.57
C LEU A 63 -22.87 -9.06 6.78
N LEU A 64 -23.87 -8.17 6.71
CA LEU A 64 -24.26 -7.31 7.84
C LEU A 64 -24.74 -8.14 9.04
N ALA A 65 -25.49 -9.23 8.80
CA ALA A 65 -25.93 -10.14 9.86
C ALA A 65 -24.76 -10.85 10.54
N THR A 66 -23.79 -11.36 9.76
CA THR A 66 -22.56 -11.94 10.30
C THR A 66 -21.77 -10.93 11.14
N LEU A 67 -21.63 -9.69 10.64
CA LEU A 67 -20.94 -8.62 11.35
C LEU A 67 -21.69 -8.15 12.61
N SER A 68 -23.02 -8.12 12.57
CA SER A 68 -23.87 -7.81 13.72
C SER A 68 -23.66 -8.83 14.85
N SER A 69 -23.65 -10.12 14.53
CA SER A 69 -23.35 -11.20 15.48
C SER A 69 -21.94 -11.11 16.06
N GLN A 70 -20.94 -10.72 15.26
CA GLN A 70 -19.56 -10.59 15.74
C GLN A 70 -19.30 -9.33 16.56
N THR A 71 -19.91 -8.21 16.18
CA THR A 71 -19.65 -6.89 16.80
C THR A 71 -20.68 -6.52 17.87
N SER A 72 -21.71 -7.36 18.07
CA SER A 72 -22.84 -7.09 18.98
C SER A 72 -23.56 -5.75 18.69
N LEU A 73 -23.48 -5.26 17.44
CA LEU A 73 -24.10 -4.01 17.00
C LEU A 73 -25.40 -4.29 16.24
N PRO A 74 -26.46 -3.50 16.45
CA PRO A 74 -27.69 -3.63 15.68
C PRO A 74 -27.46 -3.18 14.22
N LEU A 75 -28.14 -3.84 13.29
CA LEU A 75 -28.03 -3.59 11.83
C LEU A 75 -28.28 -2.12 11.45
N ASP A 76 -29.15 -1.42 12.19
CA ASP A 76 -29.52 -0.02 11.96
C ASP A 76 -28.37 0.97 12.27
N GLN A 77 -27.45 0.59 13.17
CA GLN A 77 -26.31 1.43 13.55
C GLN A 77 -25.04 1.08 12.80
N LEU A 78 -25.08 0.06 11.95
CA LEU A 78 -23.93 -0.55 11.31
C LEU A 78 -23.75 0.01 9.89
N LYS A 79 -22.63 0.72 9.66
CA LYS A 79 -22.30 1.30 8.36
C LYS A 79 -21.04 0.68 7.80
N LEU A 80 -21.12 0.14 6.58
CA LEU A 80 -19.94 -0.32 5.84
C LEU A 80 -19.46 0.78 4.90
N ILE A 81 -18.14 0.94 4.85
CA ILE A 81 -17.46 1.85 3.94
C ILE A 81 -16.48 1.03 3.11
N TYR A 82 -16.61 1.09 1.79
CA TYR A 82 -15.70 0.45 0.83
C TYR A 82 -15.26 1.46 -0.21
N LYS A 83 -13.94 1.59 -0.43
CA LYS A 83 -13.34 2.59 -1.35
C LYS A 83 -13.88 4.03 -1.17
N GLY A 84 -14.20 4.40 0.07
CA GLY A 84 -14.74 5.73 0.41
C GLY A 84 -16.24 5.90 0.20
N ALA A 85 -16.94 4.90 -0.33
CA ALA A 85 -18.40 4.89 -0.47
C ALA A 85 -19.05 4.16 0.71
N VAL A 86 -20.12 4.73 1.27
CA VAL A 86 -20.95 4.06 2.28
C VAL A 86 -21.87 3.08 1.54
N LEU A 87 -21.77 1.80 1.87
CA LEU A 87 -22.65 0.76 1.35
C LEU A 87 -23.99 0.87 2.09
N LYS A 88 -25.04 1.27 1.37
CA LYS A 88 -26.36 1.56 1.96
C LYS A 88 -27.43 0.55 1.58
N ASP A 89 -27.32 -0.11 0.43
CA ASP A 89 -28.37 -0.99 -0.07
C ASP A 89 -28.06 -2.44 0.33
N PRO A 90 -28.79 -3.02 1.32
CA PRO A 90 -28.54 -4.37 1.83
C PRO A 90 -28.97 -5.48 0.84
N SER A 91 -29.75 -5.13 -0.19
CA SER A 91 -30.23 -6.04 -1.23
C SER A 91 -29.23 -6.25 -2.37
N LEU A 92 -28.21 -5.40 -2.49
CA LEU A 92 -27.16 -5.55 -3.50
C LEU A 92 -26.14 -6.61 -3.07
N THR A 93 -25.65 -7.37 -4.04
CA THR A 93 -24.65 -8.43 -3.82
C THR A 93 -23.26 -7.85 -3.64
N ILE A 94 -22.40 -8.60 -2.98
CA ILE A 94 -21.02 -8.18 -2.65
C ILE A 94 -20.24 -7.88 -3.95
N SER A 95 -20.38 -8.73 -4.98
CA SER A 95 -19.81 -8.47 -6.32
C SER A 95 -20.35 -7.22 -7.00
N SER A 96 -21.60 -6.80 -6.74
CA SER A 96 -22.21 -5.60 -7.33
C SER A 96 -21.52 -4.31 -6.87
N TYR A 97 -20.94 -4.31 -5.66
CA TYR A 97 -20.12 -3.21 -5.13
C TYR A 97 -18.65 -3.29 -5.57
N GLY A 98 -18.28 -4.28 -6.39
CA GLY A 98 -16.91 -4.52 -6.83
C GLY A 98 -16.00 -4.95 -5.69
N ILE A 99 -16.56 -5.64 -4.68
CA ILE A 99 -15.82 -6.22 -3.58
C ILE A 99 -15.28 -7.57 -4.07
N GLU A 100 -13.96 -7.67 -4.16
CA GLU A 100 -13.21 -8.84 -4.62
C GLU A 100 -12.43 -9.47 -3.45
N ASP A 101 -11.82 -10.63 -3.69
CA ASP A 101 -10.95 -11.29 -2.70
C ASP A 101 -9.86 -10.36 -2.15
N GLY A 102 -9.64 -10.40 -0.85
CA GLY A 102 -8.73 -9.50 -0.13
C GLY A 102 -9.22 -8.05 0.02
N SER A 103 -10.45 -7.73 -0.38
CA SER A 103 -11.01 -6.38 -0.22
C SER A 103 -11.09 -5.98 1.26
N THR A 104 -10.68 -4.74 1.56
CA THR A 104 -10.79 -4.16 2.90
C THR A 104 -12.00 -3.24 3.01
N LEU A 105 -12.91 -3.55 3.93
CA LEU A 105 -14.07 -2.75 4.28
C LEU A 105 -13.88 -2.15 5.67
N VAL A 106 -14.46 -0.98 5.90
CA VAL A 106 -14.45 -0.31 7.20
C VAL A 106 -15.85 -0.33 7.78
N LEU A 107 -15.98 -0.87 8.98
CA LEU A 107 -17.20 -0.93 9.77
C LEU A 107 -17.24 0.24 10.75
N VAL A 108 -18.33 0.99 10.72
CA VAL A 108 -18.59 2.09 11.67
C VAL A 108 -19.92 1.83 12.36
N GLY A 109 -19.86 1.60 13.67
CA GLY A 109 -21.03 1.47 14.54
C GLY A 109 -21.39 2.80 15.19
N LYS A 110 -22.65 3.24 15.08
CA LYS A 110 -23.14 4.46 15.72
C LYS A 110 -23.84 4.11 17.04
N GLY A 111 -23.10 3.64 18.06
CA GLY A 111 -23.64 3.52 19.43
C GLY A 111 -23.35 2.28 20.27
N GLY A 112 -22.28 1.51 20.04
CA GLY A 112 -21.91 0.39 20.94
C GLY A 112 -20.51 0.54 21.54
N PRO A 113 -20.24 0.00 22.75
CA PRO A 113 -18.91 0.00 23.34
C PRO A 113 -17.97 -0.75 22.40
N VAL A 114 -16.90 -0.09 21.95
CA VAL A 114 -15.74 -0.81 21.41
C VAL A 114 -15.23 -1.73 22.53
N PRO A 115 -14.98 -3.02 22.29
CA PRO A 115 -14.51 -3.90 23.36
C PRO A 115 -13.15 -3.39 23.84
N SER A 116 -13.14 -2.88 25.07
CA SER A 116 -11.95 -2.61 25.86
C SER A 116 -11.92 -3.59 27.02
N ALA A 117 -11.07 -4.62 26.94
CA ALA A 117 -10.40 -5.32 28.05
C ALA A 117 -9.76 -6.65 27.57
N PRO A 118 -8.79 -7.28 28.28
CA PRO A 118 -8.06 -6.88 29.49
C PRO A 118 -6.51 -6.79 29.27
N PRO A 119 -5.71 -6.36 30.28
CA PRO A 119 -4.25 -6.32 30.16
C PRO A 119 -3.67 -7.72 30.40
N SER A 120 -2.95 -8.27 29.42
CA SER A 120 -2.04 -9.41 29.65
C SER A 120 -0.96 -9.44 28.57
N SER A 121 0.25 -9.17 29.04
CA SER A 121 1.54 -9.60 28.52
C SER A 121 1.52 -10.81 27.58
N SER A 122 1.96 -10.62 26.34
CA SER A 122 3.03 -11.42 25.73
C SER A 122 3.30 -10.95 24.29
N SER A 123 4.59 -10.75 24.05
CA SER A 123 5.25 -10.55 22.78
C SER A 123 4.87 -11.60 21.71
N VAL A 124 4.25 -11.18 20.60
CA VAL A 124 4.49 -11.77 19.27
C VAL A 124 4.34 -10.69 18.20
N ALA A 125 5.48 -10.29 17.62
CA ALA A 125 5.59 -9.57 16.35
C ALA A 125 5.21 -10.52 15.19
N LYS A 126 4.39 -10.15 14.19
CA LYS A 126 4.72 -9.45 12.91
C LYS A 126 3.55 -9.76 11.92
N PRO A 127 3.49 -9.21 10.69
CA PRO A 127 3.92 -7.90 10.19
C PRO A 127 2.73 -7.14 9.56
N ASN A 128 2.66 -5.84 9.82
CA ASN A 128 1.65 -4.97 9.20
C ASN A 128 2.01 -4.62 7.76
N GLY A 129 1.01 -4.74 6.88
CA GLY A 129 1.05 -4.31 5.50
C GLY A 129 1.36 -2.82 5.34
N VAL A 130 2.12 -2.55 4.29
CA VAL A 130 2.61 -1.26 3.82
C VAL A 130 1.43 -0.35 3.48
N GLY A 131 1.05 0.51 4.43
CA GLY A 131 0.35 1.76 4.15
C GLY A 131 1.34 2.88 4.39
N VAL A 132 1.62 3.68 3.36
CA VAL A 132 2.47 4.88 3.42
C VAL A 132 1.91 5.85 4.46
N LYS A 133 2.32 5.68 5.72
CA LYS A 133 2.11 6.66 6.78
C LYS A 133 3.19 7.71 6.57
N LYS A 134 2.81 8.98 6.43
CA LYS A 134 3.74 10.08 6.70
C LYS A 134 4.35 9.82 8.09
N ASN A 135 5.67 9.73 8.19
CA ASN A 135 6.41 9.46 9.43
C ASN A 135 6.22 10.64 10.40
N LYS A 136 5.06 10.71 11.05
CA LYS A 136 4.79 11.70 12.09
C LYS A 136 5.33 11.15 13.40
N GLN A 137 6.20 11.93 14.05
CA GLN A 137 6.75 11.62 15.36
C GLN A 137 5.61 11.41 16.37
N PRO A 138 5.66 10.37 17.22
CA PRO A 138 4.67 10.16 18.26
C PRO A 138 4.83 11.21 19.38
N GLU A 139 3.70 11.71 19.89
CA GLU A 139 3.67 12.42 21.18
C GLU A 139 3.77 11.36 22.29
N THR A 140 4.85 11.41 23.07
CA THR A 140 5.11 10.44 24.13
C THR A 140 5.90 11.09 25.27
N ASP A 141 5.59 10.68 26.49
CA ASP A 141 6.34 11.03 27.71
C ASP A 141 7.40 9.97 28.07
N GLN A 142 7.54 8.91 27.24
CA GLN A 142 8.45 7.81 27.47
C GLN A 142 9.59 7.81 26.45
N GLU A 143 10.83 7.91 26.92
CA GLU A 143 12.04 7.89 26.08
C GLU A 143 12.11 6.62 25.21
N SER A 144 11.77 5.46 25.78
CA SER A 144 11.85 4.15 25.10
C SER A 144 10.97 4.09 23.85
N VAL A 145 9.81 4.74 23.87
CA VAL A 145 8.91 4.82 22.72
C VAL A 145 9.56 5.63 21.61
N LEU A 146 10.16 6.79 21.93
CA LEU A 146 10.86 7.61 20.95
C LEU A 146 12.09 6.89 20.37
N VAL A 147 12.89 6.22 21.21
CA VAL A 147 14.04 5.40 20.78
C VAL A 147 13.58 4.33 19.79
N SER A 148 12.53 3.57 20.12
CA SER A 148 12.01 2.53 19.24
C SER A 148 11.51 3.12 17.91
N TRP A 149 10.89 4.29 17.93
CA TRP A 149 10.39 4.96 16.74
C TRP A 149 11.54 5.45 15.85
N ILE A 150 12.60 6.03 16.42
CA ILE A 150 13.81 6.44 15.69
C ILE A 150 14.45 5.22 15.01
N SER A 151 14.60 4.11 15.74
CA SER A 151 15.15 2.87 15.16
C SER A 151 14.30 2.37 13.98
N ASN A 152 12.98 2.31 14.15
CA ASN A 152 12.05 1.92 13.08
C ASN A 152 12.10 2.88 11.87
N LEU A 153 12.28 4.18 12.10
CA LEU A 153 12.48 5.16 11.04
C LEU A 153 13.72 4.84 10.21
N VAL A 154 14.87 4.61 10.86
CA VAL A 154 16.12 4.22 10.19
C VAL A 154 15.95 2.92 9.41
N GLU A 155 15.35 1.91 10.04
CA GLU A 155 15.09 0.62 9.38
C GLU A 155 14.17 0.74 8.17
N SER A 156 13.14 1.60 8.25
CA SER A 156 12.21 1.83 7.15
C SER A 156 12.88 2.47 5.93
N VAL A 157 13.93 3.27 6.15
CA VAL A 157 14.75 3.87 5.08
C VAL A 157 15.74 2.84 4.54
N LEU A 158 16.49 2.16 5.42
CA LEU A 158 17.62 1.32 5.00
C LEU A 158 17.18 -0.03 4.44
N ASN A 159 16.30 -0.76 5.11
CA ASN A 159 15.94 -2.14 4.74
C ASN A 159 15.51 -2.30 3.27
N PRO A 160 14.65 -1.45 2.69
CA PRO A 160 14.29 -1.58 1.27
C PRO A 160 15.43 -1.18 0.32
N LEU A 161 16.41 -0.40 0.77
CA LEU A 161 17.50 0.11 -0.07
C LEU A 161 18.73 -0.81 -0.07
N ILE A 162 18.97 -1.58 1.00
CA ILE A 162 20.15 -2.45 1.13
C ILE A 162 20.35 -3.34 -0.11
N PRO A 163 19.34 -4.06 -0.66
CA PRO A 163 19.55 -4.90 -1.83
C PRO A 163 19.97 -4.09 -3.08
N SER A 164 19.36 -2.92 -3.28
CA SER A 164 19.70 -2.01 -4.38
C SER A 164 21.11 -1.45 -4.23
N ILE A 165 21.51 -1.05 -3.02
CA ILE A 165 22.86 -0.55 -2.72
C ILE A 165 23.91 -1.64 -2.99
N VAL A 166 23.68 -2.87 -2.52
CA VAL A 166 24.60 -3.99 -2.75
C VAL A 166 24.73 -4.30 -4.25
N THR A 167 23.60 -4.31 -4.97
CA THR A 167 23.57 -4.52 -6.43
C THR A 167 24.29 -3.40 -7.18
N PHE A 168 24.09 -2.15 -6.76
CA PHE A 168 24.75 -1.01 -7.34
C PHE A 168 26.27 -1.10 -7.15
N ILE A 169 26.72 -1.32 -5.91
CA ILE A 169 28.15 -1.46 -5.58
C ILE A 169 28.79 -2.59 -6.40
N SER A 170 28.11 -3.75 -6.55
CA SER A 170 28.68 -4.87 -7.32
C SER A 170 28.81 -4.58 -8.82
N GLN A 171 28.03 -3.64 -9.35
CA GLN A 171 28.10 -3.20 -10.74
C GLN A 171 29.15 -2.10 -10.97
N THR A 172 29.40 -1.26 -9.97
CA THR A 172 30.26 -0.07 -10.10
C THR A 172 31.67 -0.26 -9.56
N ASP A 173 31.84 -1.02 -8.47
CA ASP A 173 33.14 -1.21 -7.82
C ASP A 173 34.02 -2.19 -8.62
N PRO A 174 35.25 -1.80 -9.00
CA PRO A 174 36.19 -2.69 -9.69
C PRO A 174 36.57 -3.94 -8.86
N ASN A 175 36.57 -3.85 -7.53
CA ASN A 175 36.99 -4.90 -6.60
C ASN A 175 35.83 -5.77 -6.09
N ALA A 176 34.61 -5.61 -6.62
CA ALA A 176 33.46 -6.37 -6.17
C ALA A 176 33.62 -7.88 -6.40
N THR A 177 33.47 -8.67 -5.33
CA THR A 177 33.59 -10.14 -5.37
C THR A 177 32.53 -10.81 -6.26
N ASN A 178 31.35 -10.22 -6.38
CA ASN A 178 30.20 -10.77 -7.12
C ASN A 178 29.81 -9.86 -8.28
N LYS A 179 30.68 -9.73 -9.28
CA LYS A 179 30.44 -8.87 -10.44
C LYS A 179 29.47 -9.54 -11.43
N PRO A 180 28.38 -8.88 -11.83
CA PRO A 180 27.44 -9.45 -12.80
C PRO A 180 28.07 -9.52 -14.20
N LYS A 181 27.69 -10.54 -14.98
CA LYS A 181 28.17 -10.76 -16.36
C LYS A 181 27.84 -9.59 -17.29
N HIS A 182 26.72 -8.92 -17.05
CA HIS A 182 26.27 -7.76 -17.82
C HIS A 182 26.21 -6.54 -16.89
N ILE A 183 27.04 -5.55 -17.19
CA ILE A 183 27.06 -4.27 -16.46
C ILE A 183 26.16 -3.29 -17.21
N PRO A 184 25.19 -2.65 -16.54
CA PRO A 184 24.34 -1.66 -17.17
C PRO A 184 25.13 -0.48 -17.77
N PRO A 185 24.57 0.22 -18.77
CA PRO A 185 25.16 1.43 -19.33
C PRO A 185 25.39 2.51 -18.26
N PHE A 186 26.38 3.37 -18.47
CA PHE A 186 26.77 4.42 -17.51
C PHE A 186 25.59 5.31 -17.11
N GLU A 187 24.73 5.72 -18.05
CA GLU A 187 23.55 6.56 -17.77
C GLU A 187 22.54 5.89 -16.83
N VAL A 188 22.39 4.56 -16.93
CA VAL A 188 21.50 3.79 -16.05
C VAL A 188 22.06 3.76 -14.64
N LEU A 189 23.37 3.54 -14.51
CA LEU A 189 24.06 3.59 -13.23
C LEU A 189 24.04 5.01 -12.63
N GLN A 190 24.16 6.05 -13.45
CA GLN A 190 24.07 7.45 -13.00
C GLN A 190 22.69 7.77 -12.43
N LYS A 191 21.62 7.31 -13.10
CA LYS A 191 20.25 7.46 -12.60
C LYS A 191 20.03 6.70 -11.29
N GLU A 192 20.56 5.47 -11.19
CA GLU A 192 20.43 4.68 -9.96
C GLU A 192 21.24 5.29 -8.80
N HIS A 193 22.45 5.82 -9.06
CA HIS A 193 23.23 6.59 -8.09
C HIS A 193 22.41 7.76 -7.54
N ALA A 194 21.87 8.61 -8.42
CA ALA A 194 21.06 9.76 -8.03
C ALA A 194 19.83 9.34 -7.20
N ARG A 195 19.13 8.28 -7.61
CA ARG A 195 17.97 7.73 -6.90
C ARG A 195 18.34 7.27 -5.49
N LEU A 196 19.43 6.51 -5.35
CA LEU A 196 19.88 6.00 -4.05
C LEU A 196 20.34 7.14 -3.13
N SER A 197 21.12 8.09 -3.65
CA SER A 197 21.56 9.26 -2.90
C SER A 197 20.39 10.11 -2.44
N GLU A 198 19.38 10.36 -3.28
CA GLU A 198 18.18 11.12 -2.90
C GLU A 198 17.42 10.44 -1.76
N LEU A 199 17.19 9.13 -1.84
CA LEU A 199 16.43 8.40 -0.82
C LEU A 199 17.17 8.34 0.51
N LEU A 200 18.50 8.20 0.50
CA LEU A 200 19.34 8.24 1.70
C LEU A 200 19.38 9.66 2.30
N LEU A 201 19.52 10.70 1.49
CA LEU A 201 19.47 12.10 1.93
C LEU A 201 18.11 12.45 2.53
N LYS A 202 17.02 11.99 1.92
CA LYS A 202 15.68 12.14 2.49
C LYS A 202 15.58 11.50 3.88
N GLY A 203 16.15 10.31 4.07
CA GLY A 203 16.21 9.66 5.37
C GLY A 203 17.00 10.45 6.42
N LEU A 204 18.07 11.16 6.00
CA LEU A 204 18.80 12.07 6.89
C LEU A 204 17.95 13.28 7.30
N LEU A 205 17.21 13.88 6.36
CA LEU A 205 16.30 14.99 6.66
C LEU A 205 15.19 14.56 7.62
N ASP A 206 14.62 13.37 7.43
CA ASP A 206 13.61 12.81 8.32
C ASP A 206 14.16 12.59 9.75
N LEU A 207 15.43 12.17 9.88
CA LEU A 207 16.11 12.02 11.18
C LEU A 207 16.48 13.35 11.84
N ASP A 208 16.87 14.35 11.05
CA ASP A 208 17.21 15.69 11.56
C ASP A 208 15.97 16.42 12.09
N GLY A 209 14.82 16.19 11.47
CA GLY A 209 13.52 16.70 11.93
C GLY A 209 13.00 16.09 13.24
N VAL A 210 13.70 15.11 13.83
CA VAL A 210 13.28 14.48 15.09
C VAL A 210 13.56 15.39 16.28
N GLN A 211 12.48 15.82 16.93
CA GLN A 211 12.53 16.66 18.12
C GLN A 211 12.58 15.79 19.38
N ILE A 212 13.54 16.06 20.26
CA ILE A 212 13.69 15.35 21.53
C ILE A 212 13.28 16.34 22.63
N PRO A 213 12.08 16.19 23.25
CA PRO A 213 11.50 17.23 24.10
C PRO A 213 12.26 17.42 25.41
N GLN A 214 12.79 16.34 25.98
CA GLN A 214 13.44 16.36 27.29
C GLN A 214 14.97 16.30 27.16
N SER A 215 15.64 17.20 27.89
CA SER A 215 17.10 17.36 27.83
C SER A 215 17.88 16.21 28.48
N ASP A 216 17.25 15.29 29.18
CA ASP A 216 17.86 14.13 29.84
C ASP A 216 17.74 12.83 29.00
N TRP A 217 16.94 12.84 27.93
CA TRP A 217 16.75 11.71 26.99
C TRP A 217 17.98 11.42 26.13
N THR A 218 18.99 10.85 26.77
CA THR A 218 20.31 10.60 26.22
C THR A 218 20.33 9.39 25.31
N ASN A 219 19.49 8.38 25.58
CA ASN A 219 19.36 7.20 24.71
C ASN A 219 18.70 7.60 23.39
N ALA A 220 17.66 8.45 23.41
CA ALA A 220 17.03 8.95 22.18
C ALA A 220 18.02 9.75 21.30
N ARG A 221 18.84 10.61 21.91
CA ARG A 221 19.90 11.35 21.20
C ARG A 221 20.96 10.43 20.61
N ASN A 222 21.39 9.44 21.38
CA ASN A 222 22.35 8.44 20.93
C ASN A 222 21.78 7.62 19.79
N GLU A 223 20.52 7.16 19.88
CA GLU A 223 19.86 6.40 18.82
C GLU A 223 19.74 7.21 17.53
N ARG A 224 19.35 8.49 17.62
CA ARG A 224 19.33 9.40 16.47
C ARG A 224 20.71 9.53 15.83
N LYS A 225 21.76 9.72 16.64
CA LYS A 225 23.15 9.83 16.17
C LYS A 225 23.62 8.54 15.49
N LEU A 226 23.29 7.39 16.06
CA LEU A 226 23.59 6.08 15.48
C LEU A 226 22.84 5.88 14.15
N GLY A 227 21.56 6.28 14.08
CA GLY A 227 20.76 6.28 12.86
C GLY A 227 21.40 7.11 11.74
N VAL A 228 21.77 8.36 12.05
CA VAL A 228 22.46 9.25 11.10
C VAL A 228 23.76 8.61 10.61
N LYS A 229 24.57 8.05 11.52
CA LYS A 229 25.84 7.39 11.16
C LYS A 229 25.60 6.21 10.21
N LYS A 230 24.58 5.38 10.46
CA LYS A 230 24.25 4.23 9.60
C LYS A 230 23.87 4.67 8.18
N ILE A 231 23.05 5.72 8.03
CA ILE A 231 22.66 6.24 6.72
C ILE A 231 23.85 6.88 6.00
N GLN A 232 24.64 7.68 6.71
CA GLN A 232 25.87 8.28 6.16
C GLN A 232 26.87 7.22 5.69
N GLU A 233 27.03 6.13 6.42
CA GLU A 233 27.89 5.02 6.00
C GLU A 233 27.42 4.42 4.68
N GLN A 234 26.11 4.19 4.49
CA GLN A 234 25.60 3.70 3.21
C GLN A 234 25.78 4.71 2.08
N LEU A 235 25.56 6.01 2.35
CA LEU A 235 25.79 7.07 1.37
C LEU A 235 27.26 7.10 0.91
N ASN A 236 28.20 7.07 1.86
CA ASN A 236 29.63 7.03 1.58
C ASN A 236 30.02 5.82 0.73
N ARG A 237 29.43 4.64 0.98
CA ARG A 237 29.68 3.43 0.18
C ARG A 237 29.19 3.59 -1.26
N VAL A 238 28.00 4.14 -1.44
CA VAL A 238 27.41 4.41 -2.77
C VAL A 238 28.27 5.44 -3.53
N ASP A 239 28.65 6.52 -2.88
CA ASP A 239 29.46 7.59 -3.49
C ASP A 239 30.88 7.15 -3.82
N ALA A 240 31.52 6.35 -2.96
CA ALA A 240 32.84 5.77 -3.21
C ALA A 240 32.81 4.86 -4.44
N ALA A 241 31.85 3.93 -4.50
CA ALA A 241 31.72 3.01 -5.63
C ALA A 241 31.41 3.73 -6.95
N TRP A 242 30.60 4.80 -6.88
CA TRP A 242 30.33 5.66 -8.04
C TRP A 242 31.55 6.48 -8.47
N GLY A 243 32.33 6.99 -7.51
CA GLY A 243 33.58 7.69 -7.75
C GLY A 243 34.56 6.86 -8.57
N GLU A 244 34.75 5.59 -8.18
CA GLU A 244 35.61 4.66 -8.91
C GLU A 244 35.07 4.36 -10.32
N ARG A 245 33.74 4.19 -10.48
CA ARG A 245 33.16 3.98 -11.81
C ARG A 245 33.38 5.16 -12.74
N LYS A 246 33.25 6.40 -12.25
CA LYS A 246 33.50 7.61 -13.05
C LYS A 246 34.95 7.69 -13.54
N ARG A 247 35.91 7.28 -12.70
CA ARG A 247 37.34 7.21 -13.06
C ARG A 247 37.66 6.21 -14.16
N LEU A 248 36.84 5.18 -14.34
CA LEU A 248 37.02 4.18 -15.39
C LEU A 248 36.40 4.59 -16.74
N VAL A 249 35.51 5.59 -16.74
CA VAL A 249 34.79 6.04 -17.94
C VAL A 249 35.35 7.36 -18.48
N GLY A 250 35.94 8.20 -17.63
CA GLY A 250 36.72 9.37 -18.04
C GLY A 250 38.15 9.00 -18.40
#